data_AF-A0A429FG41-F1
#
_entry.id   AF-A0A429FG41-F1
#
_cell.length_a   1.000
_cell.length_b   1.000
_cell.length_c   1.000
_cell.angle_alpha   90.00
_cell.angle_beta   90.00
_cell.angle_gamma   90.00
#
_symmetry.space_group_name_H-M   'P 1'
#
loop_
_entity.id
_entity.type
_entity.pdbx_description
1 polymer ?
#
loop_
_entity_poly.entity_id
_entity_poly.type
_entity_poly.pdbx_seq_one_letter_code
_entity_poly.pdbx_strand_id
1 'polypeptide(L)'
;MAENTARPRRRRSTAALERLESARRRRAEQLERERANERRIDEALGPFAEAAAAVESIERKRDSRITALEEQLERKLAELDRQKEVKTGEHHRRCDEVRADAAMEIAEWREVMSASVRQIRAAEVTLSATATLLGLPVKAVTALLRDSADDEAEASAPTSTAPKASAGRFSASGVDGAPPVNDAAPDSAVVDRKAPDVGDASAGVDERTAHQEMSD
;
A
#
# COMPACT_ATOMS: atom_id res chain seq x y z
N MET A 1 -93.67 53.06 19.71
CA MET A 1 -94.38 51.77 19.69
C MET A 1 -93.55 50.81 18.85
N ALA A 2 -92.73 49.96 19.47
CA ALA A 2 -91.92 48.97 18.75
C ALA A 2 -92.65 47.62 18.85
N GLU A 3 -93.29 47.20 17.76
CA GLU A 3 -93.97 45.91 17.69
C GLU A 3 -92.94 44.78 17.64
N ASN A 4 -92.91 44.02 18.72
CA ASN A 4 -92.06 42.87 18.94
C ASN A 4 -92.57 41.70 18.07
N THR A 5 -91.99 41.51 16.89
CA THR A 5 -92.32 40.41 15.97
C THR A 5 -91.62 39.11 16.41
N ALA A 6 -92.20 38.42 17.39
CA ALA A 6 -91.77 37.09 17.77
C ALA A 6 -92.05 36.08 16.63
N ARG A 7 -90.99 35.68 15.91
CA ARG A 7 -91.03 34.68 14.83
C ARG A 7 -91.40 33.30 15.39
N PRO A 8 -92.36 32.55 14.82
CA PRO A 8 -92.75 31.24 15.33
C PRO A 8 -91.61 30.21 15.17
N ARG A 9 -91.17 29.62 16.28
CA ARG A 9 -90.20 28.51 16.30
C ARG A 9 -90.78 27.29 15.57
N ARG A 10 -90.35 27.07 14.33
CA ARG A 10 -90.68 25.88 13.52
C ARG A 10 -90.11 24.63 14.22
N ARG A 11 -90.99 23.83 14.84
CA ARG A 11 -90.62 22.54 15.44
C ARG A 11 -90.13 21.62 14.32
N ARG A 12 -88.85 21.23 14.36
CA ARG A 12 -88.31 20.21 13.45
C ARG A 12 -89.04 18.91 13.73
N SER A 13 -89.53 18.24 12.68
CA SER A 13 -90.22 16.95 12.84
C SER A 13 -89.29 15.93 13.49
N THR A 14 -89.83 15.10 14.39
CA THR A 14 -89.08 14.06 15.13
C THR A 14 -88.33 13.13 14.18
N ALA A 15 -88.92 12.79 13.02
CA ALA A 15 -88.28 12.02 11.97
C ALA A 15 -87.01 12.67 11.37
N ALA A 16 -86.93 14.01 11.33
CA ALA A 16 -85.72 14.70 10.87
C ALA A 16 -84.60 14.67 11.93
N LEU A 17 -84.96 14.65 13.21
CA LEU A 17 -84.00 14.51 14.31
C LEU A 17 -83.46 13.08 14.37
N GLU A 18 -84.32 12.06 14.25
CA GLU A 18 -83.90 10.64 14.21
C GLU A 18 -82.96 10.32 13.04
N ARG A 19 -83.20 10.91 11.86
CA ARG A 19 -82.29 10.81 10.70
C ARG A 19 -80.93 11.45 10.96
N LEU A 20 -80.92 12.58 11.65
CA LEU A 20 -79.68 13.30 11.97
C LEU A 20 -78.89 12.59 13.09
N GLU A 21 -79.58 12.01 14.06
CA GLU A 21 -78.98 11.17 15.10
C GLU A 21 -78.41 9.88 14.52
N SER A 22 -79.13 9.20 13.63
CA SER A 22 -78.61 8.01 12.93
C SER A 22 -77.44 8.33 12.01
N ALA A 23 -77.46 9.46 11.29
CA ALA A 23 -76.30 9.92 10.50
C ALA A 23 -75.08 10.23 11.38
N ARG A 24 -75.28 10.86 12.55
CA ARG A 24 -74.21 11.10 13.52
C ARG A 24 -73.62 9.80 14.07
N ARG A 25 -74.47 8.83 14.43
CA ARG A 25 -74.02 7.50 14.91
C ARG A 25 -73.20 6.77 13.86
N ARG A 26 -73.67 6.72 12.60
CA ARG A 26 -72.91 6.11 11.50
C ARG A 26 -71.55 6.75 11.28
N ARG A 27 -71.48 8.09 11.34
CA ARG A 27 -70.20 8.82 11.22
C ARG A 27 -69.28 8.55 12.41
N ALA A 28 -69.81 8.46 13.63
CA ALA A 28 -69.04 8.12 14.82
C ALA A 28 -68.47 6.69 14.71
N GLU A 29 -69.31 5.71 14.36
CA GLU A 29 -68.86 4.33 14.13
C GLU A 29 -67.82 4.22 13.01
N GLN A 30 -67.96 5.02 11.94
CA GLN A 30 -66.97 5.06 10.87
C GLN A 30 -65.63 5.58 11.37
N LEU A 31 -65.62 6.68 12.13
CA LEU A 31 -64.39 7.22 12.72
C LEU A 31 -63.76 6.26 13.73
N GLU A 32 -64.57 5.49 14.48
CA GLU A 32 -64.07 4.46 15.38
C GLU A 32 -63.42 3.30 14.61
N ARG A 33 -64.04 2.86 13.49
CA ARG A 33 -63.45 1.85 12.60
C ARG A 33 -62.15 2.33 11.95
N GLU A 34 -62.10 3.59 11.51
CA GLU A 34 -60.90 4.22 10.95
C GLU A 34 -59.77 4.27 11.99
N ARG A 35 -60.04 4.74 13.21
CA ARG A 35 -59.07 4.73 14.31
C ARG A 35 -58.61 3.32 14.69
N ALA A 36 -59.51 2.34 14.67
CA ALA A 36 -59.14 0.95 14.94
C ALA A 36 -58.27 0.37 13.83
N ASN A 37 -58.51 0.74 12.58
CA ASN A 37 -57.67 0.35 11.44
C ASN A 37 -56.30 1.04 11.49
N GLU A 38 -56.24 2.33 11.83
CA GLU A 38 -54.99 3.05 12.05
C GLU A 38 -54.14 2.37 13.13
N ARG A 39 -54.74 2.04 14.28
CA ARG A 39 -54.04 1.31 15.34
C ARG A 39 -53.49 -0.04 14.87
N ARG A 40 -54.25 -0.80 14.08
CA ARG A 40 -53.77 -2.07 13.51
C ARG A 40 -52.62 -1.89 12.54
N ILE A 41 -52.65 -0.81 11.75
CA ILE A 41 -51.56 -0.48 10.84
C ILE A 41 -50.32 -0.08 11.64
N ASP A 42 -50.47 0.78 12.66
CA ASP A 42 -49.36 1.19 13.52
C ASP A 42 -48.75 0.00 14.27
N GLU A 43 -49.60 -0.90 14.81
CA GLU A 43 -49.17 -2.16 15.44
C GLU A 43 -48.42 -3.07 14.44
N ALA A 44 -48.89 -3.14 13.19
CA ALA A 44 -48.23 -3.93 12.15
C ALA A 44 -46.91 -3.30 11.67
N LEU A 45 -46.79 -1.97 11.70
CA LEU A 45 -45.59 -1.23 11.30
C LEU A 45 -44.53 -1.20 12.40
N GLY A 46 -44.89 -1.38 13.67
CA GLY A 46 -43.96 -1.42 14.81
C GLY A 46 -42.77 -2.37 14.57
N PRO A 47 -43.01 -3.66 14.26
CA PRO A 47 -41.94 -4.60 13.96
C PRO A 47 -41.05 -4.21 12.77
N PHE A 48 -41.60 -3.55 11.74
CA PHE A 48 -40.81 -3.04 10.62
C PHE A 48 -39.91 -1.87 11.02
N ALA A 49 -40.41 -0.96 11.86
CA ALA A 49 -39.62 0.14 12.38
C ALA A 49 -38.48 -0.37 13.27
N GLU A 50 -38.74 -1.36 14.12
CA GLU A 50 -37.72 -2.03 14.94
C GLU A 50 -36.68 -2.76 14.08
N ALA A 51 -37.12 -3.50 13.06
CA ALA A 51 -36.24 -4.19 12.13
C ALA A 51 -35.36 -3.20 11.34
N ALA A 52 -35.93 -2.09 10.86
CA ALA A 52 -35.18 -1.06 10.15
C ALA A 52 -34.10 -0.44 11.06
N ALA A 53 -34.44 -0.09 12.30
CA ALA A 53 -33.47 0.43 13.26
C ALA A 53 -32.37 -0.58 13.60
N ALA A 54 -32.71 -1.87 13.68
CA ALA A 54 -31.74 -2.94 13.91
C ALA A 54 -30.78 -3.10 12.72
N VAL A 55 -31.30 -3.06 11.48
CA VAL A 55 -30.47 -3.11 10.26
C VAL A 55 -29.52 -1.92 10.21
N GLU A 56 -30.01 -0.69 10.39
CA GLU A 56 -29.15 0.49 10.39
C GLU A 56 -28.06 0.42 11.47
N SER A 57 -28.38 -0.11 12.65
CA SER A 57 -27.40 -0.31 13.73
C SER A 57 -26.29 -1.29 13.31
N ILE A 58 -26.66 -2.38 12.63
CA ILE A 58 -25.70 -3.36 12.10
C ILE A 58 -24.85 -2.74 10.99
N GLU A 59 -25.45 -1.98 10.07
CA GLU A 59 -24.73 -1.29 8.99
C GLU A 59 -23.71 -0.29 9.55
N ARG A 60 -24.11 0.53 10.53
CA ARG A 60 -23.18 1.45 11.20
C ARG A 60 -22.01 0.72 11.86
N LYS A 61 -22.26 -0.43 12.51
CA LYS A 61 -21.21 -1.26 13.11
C LYS A 61 -20.30 -1.87 12.06
N ARG A 62 -20.86 -2.35 10.95
CA ARG A 62 -20.10 -2.88 9.81
C ARG A 62 -19.18 -1.80 9.26
N ASP A 63 -19.72 -0.62 8.96
CA ASP A 63 -18.97 0.47 8.35
C ASP A 63 -17.87 0.97 9.30
N SER A 64 -18.18 1.10 10.59
CA SER A 64 -17.16 1.43 11.61
C SER A 64 -16.02 0.41 11.66
N ARG A 65 -16.35 -0.88 11.52
CA ARG A 65 -15.34 -1.95 11.50
C ARG A 65 -14.51 -1.92 10.21
N ILE A 66 -15.13 -1.63 9.08
CA ILE A 66 -14.43 -1.48 7.79
C ILE A 66 -13.43 -0.33 7.90
N THR A 67 -13.88 0.86 8.33
CA THR A 67 -12.99 2.01 8.49
C THR A 67 -11.85 1.73 9.46
N ALA A 68 -12.12 1.08 10.60
CA ALA A 68 -11.06 0.71 11.54
C ALA A 68 -10.02 -0.26 10.93
N LEU A 69 -10.45 -1.20 10.08
CA LEU A 69 -9.56 -2.12 9.38
C LEU A 69 -8.76 -1.40 8.29
N GLU A 70 -9.39 -0.50 7.54
CA GLU A 70 -8.74 0.34 6.52
C GLU A 70 -7.62 1.18 7.17
N GLU A 71 -7.91 1.89 8.25
CA GLU A 71 -6.89 2.65 8.98
C GLU A 71 -5.76 1.76 9.52
N GLN A 72 -6.07 0.52 9.96
CA GLN A 72 -5.04 -0.41 10.40
C GLN A 72 -4.15 -0.87 9.24
N LEU A 73 -4.72 -1.10 8.06
CA LEU A 73 -3.98 -1.47 6.86
C LEU A 73 -3.10 -0.31 6.38
N GLU A 74 -3.63 0.91 6.35
CA GLU A 74 -2.86 2.11 6.00
C GLU A 74 -1.66 2.31 6.91
N ARG A 75 -1.85 2.19 8.24
CA ARG A 75 -0.74 2.27 9.21
C ARG A 75 0.32 1.20 8.95
N LYS A 76 -0.10 -0.04 8.65
CA LYS A 76 0.83 -1.15 8.37
C LYS A 76 1.57 -0.96 7.06
N LEU A 77 0.91 -0.47 6.01
CA LEU A 77 1.54 -0.16 4.73
C LEU A 77 2.58 0.95 4.89
N ALA A 78 2.22 2.04 5.58
CA ALA A 78 3.16 3.13 5.86
C ALA A 78 4.37 2.67 6.68
N GLU A 79 4.18 1.74 7.62
CA GLU A 79 5.28 1.15 8.38
C GLU A 79 6.17 0.26 7.51
N LEU A 80 5.59 -0.57 6.64
CA LEU A 80 6.36 -1.38 5.69
C LEU A 80 7.17 -0.53 4.71
N ASP A 81 6.60 0.58 4.23
CA ASP A 81 7.28 1.51 3.35
C ASP A 81 8.48 2.17 4.05
N ARG A 82 8.33 2.61 5.30
CA ARG A 82 9.45 3.11 6.10
C ARG A 82 10.54 2.06 6.29
N GLN A 83 10.15 0.82 6.63
CA GLN A 83 11.12 -0.27 6.79
C GLN A 83 11.85 -0.59 5.49
N LYS A 84 11.15 -0.52 4.36
CA LYS A 84 11.75 -0.68 3.03
C LYS A 84 12.76 0.43 2.76
N GLU A 85 12.42 1.69 2.98
CA GLU A 85 13.32 2.83 2.81
C GLU A 85 14.57 2.74 3.70
N VAL A 86 14.41 2.35 4.96
CA VAL A 86 15.54 2.14 5.87
C VAL A 86 16.45 1.03 5.35
N LYS A 87 15.89 -0.13 4.98
CA LYS A 87 16.67 -1.27 4.49
C LYS A 87 17.36 -0.99 3.15
N THR A 88 16.70 -0.29 2.23
CA THR A 88 17.33 0.10 0.95
C THR A 88 18.45 1.10 1.19
N GLY A 89 18.27 2.04 2.13
CA GLY A 89 19.32 2.97 2.56
C GLY A 89 20.52 2.25 3.18
N GLU A 90 20.29 1.30 4.10
CA GLU A 90 21.35 0.47 4.69
C GLU A 90 22.09 -0.37 3.65
N HIS A 91 21.35 -0.99 2.73
CA HIS A 91 21.95 -1.77 1.65
C HIS A 91 22.82 -0.90 0.75
N HIS A 92 22.36 0.31 0.39
CA HIS A 92 23.15 1.23 -0.42
C HIS A 92 24.44 1.63 0.29
N ARG A 93 24.36 1.97 1.58
CA ARG A 93 25.55 2.26 2.41
C ARG A 93 26.53 1.09 2.43
N ARG A 94 26.07 -0.14 2.65
CA ARG A 94 26.93 -1.33 2.62
C ARG A 94 27.55 -1.57 1.25
N CYS A 95 26.82 -1.32 0.16
CA CYS A 95 27.39 -1.40 -1.17
C CYS A 95 28.50 -0.37 -1.39
N ASP A 96 28.31 0.85 -0.88
CA ASP A 96 29.30 1.91 -1.00
C ASP A 96 30.53 1.65 -0.12
N GLU A 97 30.35 1.11 1.10
CA GLU A 97 31.42 0.63 1.97
C GLU A 97 32.24 -0.47 1.26
N VAL A 98 31.59 -1.52 0.75
CA VAL A 98 32.27 -2.60 0.03
C VAL A 98 33.00 -2.09 -1.21
N ARG A 99 32.44 -1.12 -1.94
CA ARG A 99 33.11 -0.50 -3.08
C ARG A 99 34.32 0.33 -2.66
N ALA A 100 34.22 1.06 -1.55
CA ALA A 100 35.31 1.85 -1.01
C ALA A 100 36.46 0.95 -0.52
N ASP A 101 36.13 -0.10 0.23
CA ASP A 101 37.09 -1.09 0.73
C ASP A 101 37.79 -1.79 -0.44
N ALA A 102 37.02 -2.27 -1.44
CA ALA A 102 37.59 -2.88 -2.63
C ALA A 102 38.46 -1.89 -3.42
N ALA A 103 38.09 -0.62 -3.51
CA ALA A 103 38.89 0.39 -4.18
C ALA A 103 40.21 0.66 -3.45
N MET A 104 40.20 0.69 -2.11
CA MET A 104 41.41 0.79 -1.30
C MET A 104 42.30 -0.43 -1.48
N GLU A 105 41.78 -1.64 -1.34
CA GLU A 105 42.55 -2.87 -1.53
C GLU A 105 43.16 -2.94 -2.94
N ILE A 106 42.38 -2.58 -3.97
CA ILE A 106 42.88 -2.52 -5.36
C ILE A 106 44.01 -1.50 -5.49
N ALA A 107 43.92 -0.33 -4.83
CA ALA A 107 44.97 0.67 -4.85
C ALA A 107 46.26 0.15 -4.19
N GLU A 108 46.15 -0.48 -3.02
CA GLU A 108 47.29 -1.11 -2.33
C GLU A 108 47.96 -2.18 -3.21
N TRP A 109 47.18 -3.07 -3.82
CA TRP A 109 47.73 -4.08 -4.73
C TRP A 109 48.37 -3.45 -5.97
N ARG A 110 47.83 -2.35 -6.51
CA ARG A 110 48.44 -1.62 -7.62
C ARG A 110 49.78 -1.01 -7.24
N GLU A 111 49.91 -0.49 -6.02
CA GLU A 111 51.17 0.03 -5.49
C GLU A 111 52.22 -1.07 -5.35
N VAL A 112 51.85 -2.22 -4.79
CA VAL A 112 52.75 -3.39 -4.67
C VAL A 112 53.19 -3.89 -6.06
N MET A 113 52.26 -3.95 -7.02
CA MET A 113 52.56 -4.32 -8.40
C MET A 113 53.49 -3.31 -9.07
N SER A 114 53.27 -2.00 -8.90
CA SER A 114 54.10 -0.96 -9.49
C SER A 114 55.53 -1.01 -8.93
N ALA A 115 55.68 -1.17 -7.61
CA ALA A 115 56.96 -1.36 -6.94
C ALA A 115 57.71 -2.61 -7.47
N SER A 116 56.99 -3.73 -7.63
CA SER A 116 57.56 -4.97 -8.16
C SER A 116 58.04 -4.82 -9.61
N VAL A 117 57.25 -4.14 -10.46
CA VAL A 117 57.65 -3.82 -11.85
C VAL A 117 58.89 -2.91 -11.86
N ARG A 118 58.97 -1.92 -10.96
CA ARG A 118 60.18 -1.07 -10.82
C ARG A 118 61.42 -1.89 -10.47
N GLN A 119 61.32 -2.82 -9.52
CA GLN A 119 62.43 -3.69 -9.13
C GLN A 119 62.91 -4.58 -10.29
N ILE A 120 61.98 -5.18 -11.05
CA ILE A 120 62.34 -6.00 -12.23
C ILE A 120 63.03 -5.15 -13.30
N ARG A 121 62.56 -3.90 -13.50
CA ARG A 121 63.16 -2.96 -14.44
C ARG A 121 64.54 -2.47 -13.98
N ALA A 122 64.76 -2.33 -12.68
CA ALA A 122 66.06 -2.00 -12.10
C ALA A 122 67.09 -3.12 -12.29
N ALA A 123 66.64 -4.38 -12.46
CA ALA A 123 67.47 -5.52 -12.86
C ALA A 123 67.72 -5.59 -14.38
N GLU A 124 67.55 -4.48 -15.10
CA GLU A 124 67.81 -4.32 -16.55
C GLU A 124 66.96 -5.20 -17.49
N VAL A 125 65.84 -5.75 -17.01
CA VAL A 125 64.91 -6.52 -17.86
C VAL A 125 64.13 -5.57 -18.79
N THR A 126 64.03 -5.92 -20.08
CA THR A 126 63.29 -5.10 -21.06
C THR A 126 61.79 -5.08 -20.76
N LEU A 127 61.09 -4.03 -21.22
CA LEU A 127 59.64 -3.87 -21.01
C LEU A 127 58.82 -5.04 -21.57
N SER A 128 59.19 -5.55 -22.74
CA SER A 128 58.52 -6.72 -23.35
C SER A 128 58.78 -7.99 -22.57
N ALA A 129 60.02 -8.22 -22.09
CA ALA A 129 60.34 -9.38 -21.27
C ALA A 129 59.63 -9.34 -19.90
N THR A 130 59.53 -8.15 -19.29
CA THR A 130 58.78 -7.95 -18.03
C THR A 130 57.29 -8.24 -18.22
N ALA A 131 56.70 -7.78 -19.33
CA ALA A 131 55.31 -8.06 -19.69
C ALA A 131 55.05 -9.56 -19.87
N THR A 132 55.93 -10.27 -20.58
CA THR A 132 55.85 -11.73 -20.74
C THR A 132 56.01 -12.46 -19.41
N LEU A 133 56.94 -12.03 -18.55
CA LEU A 133 57.21 -12.65 -17.25
C LEU A 133 56.03 -12.53 -16.27
N LEU A 134 55.31 -11.40 -16.32
CA LEU A 134 54.14 -11.15 -15.47
C LEU A 134 52.82 -11.58 -16.12
N GLY A 135 52.84 -12.07 -17.36
CA GLY A 135 51.62 -12.42 -18.10
C GLY A 135 50.70 -11.22 -18.40
N LEU A 136 51.25 -10.00 -18.43
CA LEU A 136 50.49 -8.76 -18.62
C LEU A 136 50.73 -8.19 -20.03
N PRO A 137 49.77 -7.46 -20.62
CA PRO A 137 50.03 -6.71 -21.83
C PRO A 137 51.04 -5.59 -21.56
N VAL A 138 51.93 -5.29 -22.52
CA VAL A 138 52.95 -4.23 -22.39
C VAL A 138 52.33 -2.89 -21.96
N LYS A 139 51.11 -2.59 -22.45
CA LYS A 139 50.36 -1.39 -22.06
C LYS A 139 50.05 -1.32 -20.56
N ALA A 140 49.71 -2.44 -19.92
CA ALA A 140 49.46 -2.49 -18.48
C ALA A 140 50.75 -2.31 -17.68
N VAL A 141 51.86 -2.89 -18.13
CA VAL A 141 53.18 -2.67 -17.50
C VAL A 141 53.61 -1.20 -17.61
N THR A 142 53.37 -0.56 -18.75
CA THR A 142 53.65 0.88 -18.90
C THR A 142 52.72 1.76 -18.08
N ALA A 143 51.47 1.33 -17.82
CA ALA A 143 50.54 2.05 -16.95
C ALA A 143 51.00 1.97 -15.49
N LEU A 144 51.37 0.78 -15.00
CA LEU A 144 51.91 0.59 -13.65
C LEU A 144 53.19 1.42 -13.40
N LEU A 145 54.03 1.59 -14.41
CA LEU A 145 55.22 2.47 -14.33
C LEU A 145 54.90 3.96 -14.36
N ARG A 146 53.75 4.37 -14.93
CA ARG A 146 53.30 5.77 -14.95
C ARG A 146 52.56 6.14 -13.66
N ASP A 147 51.65 5.29 -13.20
CA ASP A 147 50.91 5.51 -11.95
C ASP A 147 51.87 5.74 -10.76
N SER A 148 53.03 5.07 -10.77
CA SER A 148 54.07 5.26 -9.75
C SER A 148 54.96 6.49 -9.95
N ALA A 149 54.97 7.10 -11.14
CA ALA A 149 55.69 8.36 -11.39
C ALA A 149 54.86 9.58 -10.92
N ASP A 150 53.54 9.49 -10.94
CA ASP A 150 52.65 10.52 -10.40
C ASP A 150 52.67 10.54 -8.85
N ASP A 151 52.80 9.38 -8.18
CA ASP A 151 52.97 9.30 -6.71
C ASP A 151 54.30 9.93 -6.21
N GLU A 152 55.41 9.73 -6.92
CA GLU A 152 56.72 10.33 -6.58
C GLU A 152 56.75 11.86 -6.84
N ALA A 153 55.91 12.34 -7.77
CA ALA A 153 55.75 13.75 -8.08
C ALA A 153 54.88 14.48 -7.04
N GLU A 154 53.85 13.83 -6.48
CA GLU A 154 53.08 14.39 -5.35
C GLU A 154 53.85 14.36 -4.02
N ALA A 155 54.68 13.35 -3.77
CA ALA A 155 55.55 13.29 -2.58
C ALA A 155 56.66 14.37 -2.56
N SER A 156 56.93 15.01 -3.70
CA SER A 156 57.94 16.08 -3.85
C SER A 156 57.34 17.49 -3.97
N ALA A 157 56.01 17.66 -3.85
CA ALA A 157 55.38 18.97 -3.89
C ALA A 157 55.43 19.65 -2.51
N PRO A 158 56.14 20.78 -2.33
CA PRO A 158 56.11 21.51 -1.07
C PRO A 158 54.72 22.10 -0.85
N THR A 159 54.17 21.84 0.34
CA THR A 159 52.92 22.39 0.85
C THR A 159 52.99 23.91 0.93
N SER A 160 52.58 24.60 -0.14
CA SER A 160 52.30 26.04 -0.11
C SER A 160 50.80 26.23 0.09
N THR A 161 50.49 26.89 1.20
CA THR A 161 49.15 27.26 1.65
C THR A 161 48.42 28.12 0.60
N ALA A 162 47.14 27.83 0.39
CA ALA A 162 46.14 28.52 -0.46
C ALA A 162 45.91 30.01 -0.04
N PRO A 163 45.04 30.85 -0.68
CA PRO A 163 43.96 30.52 -1.63
C PRO A 163 43.65 31.57 -2.75
N LYS A 164 42.51 31.32 -3.44
CA LYS A 164 41.62 32.24 -4.19
C LYS A 164 41.87 32.47 -5.69
N ALA A 165 40.96 31.88 -6.48
CA ALA A 165 39.79 32.56 -7.07
C ALA A 165 39.66 32.45 -8.60
N SER A 166 38.42 32.16 -8.98
CA SER A 166 37.68 32.77 -10.09
C SER A 166 37.75 32.12 -11.49
N ALA A 167 36.53 31.77 -11.91
CA ALA A 167 35.94 31.97 -13.23
C ALA A 167 36.03 30.86 -14.28
N GLY A 168 34.83 30.32 -14.55
CA GLY A 168 34.39 29.95 -15.89
C GLY A 168 34.81 28.55 -16.32
N ARG A 169 34.04 27.81 -17.10
CA ARG A 169 32.75 28.07 -17.73
C ARG A 169 32.29 26.68 -18.18
N PHE A 170 31.01 26.39 -17.96
CA PHE A 170 30.34 25.29 -18.64
C PHE A 170 30.62 25.36 -20.15
N SER A 171 31.08 24.24 -20.71
CA SER A 171 30.93 23.97 -22.14
C SER A 171 30.45 22.53 -22.27
N ALA A 172 29.15 22.41 -22.50
CA ALA A 172 28.49 21.20 -22.91
C ALA A 172 29.05 20.73 -24.26
N SER A 173 29.41 19.46 -24.35
CA SER A 173 29.47 18.74 -25.61
C SER A 173 28.53 17.56 -25.48
N GLY A 174 27.32 17.74 -26.02
CA GLY A 174 26.34 16.69 -26.17
C GLY A 174 26.87 15.63 -27.13
N VAL A 175 26.71 14.38 -26.76
CA VAL A 175 26.77 13.26 -27.69
C VAL A 175 25.43 12.55 -27.64
N ASP A 176 24.88 12.43 -28.85
CA ASP A 176 23.69 11.70 -29.26
C ASP A 176 23.56 10.32 -28.61
N GLY A 177 22.33 10.03 -28.16
CA GLY A 177 21.89 8.70 -27.80
C GLY A 177 20.46 8.49 -28.29
N ALA A 178 20.30 8.20 -29.58
CA ALA A 178 19.08 7.61 -30.13
C ALA A 178 19.00 6.10 -29.80
N PRO A 179 17.79 5.50 -29.76
CA PRO A 179 17.42 4.45 -28.80
C PRO A 179 17.53 3.02 -29.37
N PRO A 180 17.63 1.99 -28.52
CA PRO A 180 17.28 0.64 -28.94
C PRO A 180 15.81 0.34 -28.65
N VAL A 181 15.08 0.21 -29.76
CA VAL A 181 13.90 -0.63 -29.96
C VAL A 181 14.08 -2.02 -29.37
N ASN A 182 13.07 -2.51 -28.65
CA ASN A 182 12.84 -3.94 -28.43
C ASN A 182 11.34 -4.22 -28.53
N ASP A 183 10.89 -4.38 -29.77
CA ASP A 183 9.73 -5.19 -30.11
C ASP A 183 10.19 -6.64 -30.20
N ALA A 184 9.71 -7.50 -29.30
CA ALA A 184 9.54 -8.93 -29.55
C ALA A 184 8.79 -9.61 -28.39
N ALA A 185 7.48 -9.76 -28.57
CA ALA A 185 6.71 -10.92 -28.12
C ALA A 185 5.91 -11.40 -29.35
N PRO A 186 5.27 -12.57 -29.38
CA PRO A 186 5.40 -13.80 -28.56
C PRO A 186 5.54 -15.06 -29.46
N ASP A 187 5.88 -16.25 -28.93
CA ASP A 187 5.13 -17.47 -29.29
C ASP A 187 5.44 -18.72 -28.46
N SER A 188 4.38 -19.54 -28.31
CA SER A 188 4.34 -20.98 -28.00
C SER A 188 4.75 -21.49 -26.61
N ALA A 189 3.74 -21.94 -25.83
CA ALA A 189 3.32 -23.34 -25.89
C ALA A 189 2.04 -23.60 -25.06
N VAL A 190 1.02 -24.09 -25.77
CA VAL A 190 -0.20 -24.72 -25.26
C VAL A 190 0.16 -26.07 -24.65
N VAL A 191 -0.23 -26.33 -23.40
CA VAL A 191 -0.47 -27.71 -22.93
C VAL A 191 -1.75 -27.75 -22.10
N ASP A 192 -2.76 -28.29 -22.75
CA ASP A 192 -4.03 -28.74 -22.22
C ASP A 192 -3.86 -30.12 -21.54
N ARG A 193 -4.78 -30.43 -20.60
CA ARG A 193 -5.17 -31.75 -20.04
C ARG A 193 -4.74 -32.12 -18.60
N LYS A 194 -5.76 -32.10 -17.73
CA LYS A 194 -6.44 -33.27 -17.11
C LYS A 194 -6.54 -33.23 -15.58
N ALA A 195 -7.74 -32.98 -15.09
CA ALA A 195 -8.19 -33.39 -13.76
C ALA A 195 -8.59 -34.88 -13.75
N PRO A 196 -8.41 -35.57 -12.61
CA PRO A 196 -9.42 -36.48 -12.05
C PRO A 196 -9.76 -36.06 -10.60
N ASP A 197 -11.02 -35.96 -10.21
CA ASP A 197 -12.02 -37.01 -9.95
C ASP A 197 -11.92 -37.61 -8.52
N VAL A 198 -13.12 -37.86 -7.99
CA VAL A 198 -13.58 -37.95 -6.61
C VAL A 198 -13.23 -39.28 -5.92
N GLY A 199 -13.04 -39.25 -4.60
CA GLY A 199 -13.11 -40.41 -3.69
C GLY A 199 -12.97 -39.91 -2.25
N ASP A 200 -14.06 -39.65 -1.53
CA ASP A 200 -14.81 -40.59 -0.68
C ASP A 200 -13.92 -41.36 0.33
N ALA A 201 -13.92 -40.88 1.57
CA ALA A 201 -13.60 -41.67 2.77
C ALA A 201 -14.23 -41.04 4.01
N SER A 202 -15.44 -41.51 4.26
CA SER A 202 -16.25 -41.56 5.49
C SER A 202 -15.54 -41.50 6.88
N ALA A 203 -16.27 -40.87 7.80
CA ALA A 203 -16.69 -41.32 9.15
C ALA A 203 -15.71 -41.41 10.35
N GLY A 204 -16.22 -40.90 11.48
CA GLY A 204 -15.74 -41.11 12.86
C GLY A 204 -15.82 -39.78 13.65
N VAL A 205 -16.98 -39.32 14.14
CA VAL A 205 -17.65 -39.74 15.40
C VAL A 205 -16.65 -40.21 16.46
N ASP A 206 -16.35 -39.34 17.41
CA ASP A 206 -15.95 -39.76 18.76
C ASP A 206 -16.69 -38.89 19.79
N GLU A 207 -17.79 -39.45 20.29
CA GLU A 207 -18.31 -39.18 21.62
C GLU A 207 -17.23 -39.56 22.65
N ARG A 208 -16.88 -38.63 23.54
CA ARG A 208 -16.37 -39.02 24.86
C ARG A 208 -16.81 -38.07 25.96
N THR A 209 -17.96 -38.43 26.48
CA THR A 209 -18.40 -38.29 27.87
C THR A 209 -17.26 -38.55 28.86
N ALA A 210 -16.99 -37.60 29.76
CA ALA A 210 -16.32 -37.87 31.02
C ALA A 210 -16.81 -36.86 32.08
N HIS A 211 -17.71 -37.36 32.92
CA HIS A 211 -17.99 -37.03 34.31
C HIS A 211 -17.10 -35.97 34.98
N GLN A 212 -17.73 -34.93 35.53
CA GLN A 212 -17.25 -34.28 36.74
C GLN A 212 -18.43 -33.83 37.61
N GLU A 213 -19.02 -34.79 38.30
CA GLU A 213 -19.69 -34.56 39.58
C GLU A 213 -18.64 -34.62 40.70
N MET A 214 -19.00 -34.06 41.87
CA MET A 214 -18.31 -34.07 43.17
C MET A 214 -17.68 -32.72 43.55
N SER A 215 -18.53 -31.80 44.04
CA SER A 215 -18.32 -31.11 45.32
C SER A 215 -19.60 -30.36 45.70
N ASP A 216 -20.43 -30.98 46.52
CA ASP A 216 -21.17 -30.36 47.63
C ASP A 216 -21.49 -31.46 48.66
#